data_AF-A0A6B3W2X6-F1
#
_entry.id   AF-A0A6B3W2X6-F1
#
_cell.length_a   1.000
_cell.length_b   1.000
_cell.length_c   1.000
_cell.angle_alpha   90.00
_cell.angle_beta   90.00
_cell.angle_gamma   90.00
#
_symmetry.space_group_name_H-M   'P 1'
#
loop_
_entity.id
_entity.type
_entity.pdbx_description
1 polymer ?
#
loop_
_entity_poly.entity_id
_entity_poly.type
_entity_poly.pdbx_seq_one_letter_code
_entity_poly.pdbx_strand_id
1 'polypeptide(L)' 'MGLYKADFCHRLLYGGWDFGIINNLQDAVDEIKQNFEDMDLENASVEEEMRAIVDEMVTELTQLINNIESIHFR' A
#
# COMPACT_ATOMS: atom_id res chain seq x y z
N MET A 1 -27.05 18.69 -5.57
CA MET A 1 -25.78 18.74 -6.32
C MET A 1 -24.74 17.97 -5.50
N GLY A 2 -24.72 16.64 -5.57
CA GLY A 2 -23.70 15.84 -4.90
C GLY A 2 -22.47 15.82 -5.81
N LEU A 3 -21.48 16.66 -5.52
CA LEU A 3 -20.27 16.78 -6.35
C LEU A 3 -19.41 15.50 -6.33
N TYR A 4 -19.64 14.61 -5.37
CA TYR A 4 -18.97 13.32 -5.21
C TYR A 4 -20.04 12.23 -5.20
N LYS A 5 -20.27 11.58 -6.35
CA LYS A 5 -21.12 10.39 -6.41
C LYS A 5 -20.31 9.18 -5.93
N ALA A 6 -20.97 8.15 -5.40
CA ALA A 6 -20.32 6.90 -4.99
C ALA A 6 -19.36 6.35 -6.08
N ASP A 7 -19.78 6.37 -7.35
CA ASP A 7 -18.94 5.95 -8.49
C ASP A 7 -17.68 6.79 -8.68
N PHE A 8 -17.72 8.09 -8.35
CA PHE A 8 -16.55 8.97 -8.43
C PHE A 8 -15.55 8.60 -7.33
N CYS A 9 -16.01 8.44 -6.09
CA CYS A 9 -15.16 8.03 -4.98
C CYS A 9 -14.58 6.63 -5.22
N HIS A 10 -15.38 5.69 -5.71
CA HIS A 10 -14.91 4.35 -6.03
C HIS A 10 -13.82 4.37 -7.12
N ARG A 11 -13.97 5.18 -8.16
CA ARG A 11 -12.91 5.34 -9.19
C ARG A 11 -11.68 6.06 -8.67
N LEU A 12 -11.80 6.99 -7.73
CA LEU A 12 -10.63 7.62 -7.10
C LEU A 12 -9.84 6.60 -6.26
N LEU A 13 -10.53 5.69 -5.58
CA LEU A 13 -9.90 4.69 -4.72
C LEU A 13 -9.34 3.51 -5.50
N TYR A 14 -10.08 2.97 -6.46
CA TYR A 14 -9.77 1.71 -7.15
C TYR A 14 -9.61 1.87 -8.67
N GLY A 15 -9.52 3.10 -9.18
CA GLY A 15 -9.57 3.36 -10.61
C GLY A 15 -8.34 2.87 -11.37
N GLY A 16 -8.52 1.85 -12.21
CA GLY A 16 -7.53 1.43 -13.21
C GLY A 16 -6.15 1.08 -12.63
N TRP A 17 -5.22 0.77 -13.53
CA TRP A 17 -3.92 0.21 -13.18
C TRP A 17 -2.95 1.20 -12.51
N ASP A 18 -3.21 2.52 -12.57
CA ASP A 18 -2.28 3.56 -12.06
C ASP A 18 -2.95 4.74 -11.34
N PHE A 19 -4.29 4.79 -11.27
CA PHE A 19 -5.02 5.98 -10.78
C PHE A 19 -5.73 5.77 -9.44
N GLY A 20 -5.86 4.52 -8.99
CA GLY A 20 -6.51 4.18 -7.74
C GLY A 20 -5.57 4.40 -6.56
N ILE A 21 -5.96 5.23 -5.60
CA ILE A 21 -5.14 5.46 -4.40
C ILE A 21 -4.84 4.14 -3.67
N ILE A 22 -5.82 3.24 -3.55
CA ILE A 22 -5.63 1.94 -2.90
C ILE A 22 -4.76 1.03 -3.75
N ASN A 23 -4.98 0.99 -5.07
CA ASN A 23 -4.16 0.18 -5.99
C ASN A 23 -2.69 0.59 -5.90
N ASN A 24 -2.39 1.89 -5.98
CA ASN A 24 -1.01 2.38 -5.91
C ASN A 24 -0.35 2.10 -4.55
N LEU A 25 -1.12 2.11 -3.45
CA LEU A 25 -0.61 1.74 -2.13
C LEU A 25 -0.35 0.23 -2.02
N GLN A 26 -1.17 -0.60 -2.66
CA GLN A 26 -0.96 -2.05 -2.75
C GLN A 26 0.26 -2.37 -3.61
N ASP A 27 0.42 -1.70 -4.74
CA ASP A 27 1.59 -1.84 -5.60
C ASP A 27 2.87 -1.43 -4.84
N ALA A 28 2.84 -0.34 -4.07
CA ALA A 28 3.96 0.06 -3.23
C ALA A 28 4.33 -1.01 -2.18
N VAL A 29 3.34 -1.67 -1.57
CA VAL A 29 3.57 -2.78 -0.63
C VAL A 29 4.26 -3.95 -1.34
N ASP A 30 3.80 -4.30 -2.53
CA ASP A 30 4.34 -5.42 -3.30
C ASP A 30 5.75 -5.11 -3.82
N GLU A 31 5.99 -3.88 -4.29
CA GLU A 31 7.32 -3.41 -4.70
C GLU A 31 8.32 -3.40 -3.54
N ILE A 32 7.92 -2.97 -2.34
CA ILE A 32 8.79 -2.99 -1.15
C ILE A 32 9.19 -4.42 -0.80
N LYS A 33 8.24 -5.35 -0.79
CA LYS A 33 8.51 -6.78 -0.50
C LYS A 33 9.41 -7.39 -1.55
N GLN A 34 9.13 -7.14 -2.83
CA GLN A 34 9.93 -7.65 -3.92
C GLN A 34 11.35 -7.09 -3.88
N ASN A 35 11.51 -5.79 -3.62
CA ASN A 35 12.83 -5.20 -3.45
C ASN A 35 13.62 -5.86 -2.31
N PHE A 36 12.98 -6.17 -1.19
CA PHE A 36 13.64 -6.88 -0.08
C PHE A 36 14.02 -8.32 -0.46
N GLU A 37 13.16 -9.05 -1.18
CA GLU A 37 13.46 -10.40 -1.69
C GLU A 37 14.60 -10.41 -2.71
N ASP A 38 14.72 -9.35 -3.51
CA ASP A 38 15.77 -9.16 -4.51
C ASP A 38 17.09 -8.67 -3.89
N MET A 39 17.11 -8.27 -2.61
CA MET A 39 18.33 -7.88 -1.91
C MET A 39 19.16 -9.12 -1.53
N ASP A 40 20.35 -9.23 -2.13
CA ASP A 40 21.33 -10.26 -1.77
C ASP A 40 22.04 -9.88 -0.44
N LEU A 41 21.42 -10.24 0.68
CA LEU A 41 21.93 -9.97 2.03
C LEU A 41 22.76 -11.16 2.54
N GLU A 42 24.08 -11.07 2.40
CA GLU A 42 25.00 -12.11 2.86
C GLU A 42 25.16 -12.16 4.41
N ASN A 43 24.65 -11.17 5.14
CA ASN A 43 24.76 -11.06 6.59
C ASN A 43 23.40 -11.17 7.28
N ALA A 44 23.21 -12.24 8.06
CA ALA A 44 21.96 -12.53 8.76
C ALA A 44 21.50 -11.41 9.71
N SER A 45 22.43 -10.68 10.36
CA SER A 45 22.06 -9.56 11.24
C SER A 45 21.53 -8.36 10.45
N VAL A 46 22.05 -8.14 9.24
CA VAL A 46 21.58 -7.08 8.35
C VAL A 46 20.24 -7.47 7.73
N GLU A 47 20.07 -8.76 7.39
CA GLU A 47 18.78 -9.28 6.92
C GLU A 47 17.68 -9.12 7.96
N GLU A 48 17.94 -9.44 9.23
CA GLU A 48 16.96 -9.30 10.31
C GLU A 48 16.56 -7.84 10.54
N GLU A 49 17.53 -6.92 10.56
CA GLU A 49 17.26 -5.48 10.71
C GLU A 49 16.46 -4.94 9.52
N MET A 50 16.84 -5.30 8.29
CA MET A 50 16.11 -4.88 7.09
C MET A 50 14.71 -5.46 7.03
N ARG A 51 14.53 -6.73 7.44
CA ARG A 51 13.21 -7.35 7.54
C ARG A 51 12.30 -6.58 8.50
N ALA A 52 12.81 -6.17 9.66
CA ALA A 52 12.04 -5.39 10.63
C ALA A 52 11.60 -4.04 10.05
N ILE A 53 12.48 -3.35 9.32
CA ILE A 53 12.17 -2.07 8.64
C ILE A 53 11.09 -2.29 7.56
N VAL A 54 11.25 -3.32 6.73
CA VAL A 54 10.29 -3.66 5.67
C VAL A 54 8.93 -4.03 6.25
N ASP A 55 8.89 -4.81 7.32
CA ASP A 55 7.65 -5.19 8.00
C ASP A 55 6.93 -3.97 8.60
N GLU A 56 7.67 -3.00 9.15
CA GLU A 56 7.10 -1.73 9.63
C GLU A 56 6.50 -0.93 8.48
N MET A 57 7.24 -0.75 7.38
CA MET A 57 6.75 -0.04 6.19
C MET A 57 5.47 -0.67 5.61
N VAL A 58 5.44 -2.00 5.47
CA VAL A 58 4.27 -2.74 4.99
C VAL A 58 3.09 -2.59 5.95
N THR A 59 3.35 -2.59 7.26
CA THR A 59 2.32 -2.41 8.28
C THR A 59 1.67 -1.03 8.19
N GLU A 60 2.47 0.03 8.06
CA GLU A 60 1.97 1.40 7.94
C GLU A 60 1.11 1.59 6.68
N LEU A 61 1.57 1.08 5.53
CA LEU A 61 0.81 1.14 4.27
C LEU A 61 -0.49 0.35 4.36
N THR A 62 -0.47 -0.83 4.98
CA THR A 62 -1.67 -1.65 5.19
C THR A 62 -2.67 -0.95 6.11
N GLN A 63 -2.20 -0.29 7.17
CA GLN A 63 -3.06 0.52 8.04
C GLN A 63 -3.68 1.71 7.30
N LEU A 64 -2.91 2.37 6.44
CA LEU A 64 -3.42 3.48 5.62
C LEU A 64 -4.52 3.00 4.66
N ILE A 65 -4.32 1.87 3.98
CA ILE A 65 -5.35 1.25 3.11
C ILE A 65 -6.61 0.98 3.91
N ASN A 66 -6.50 0.28 5.05
CA ASN A 66 -7.64 -0.04 5.91
C ASN A 66 -8.38 1.22 6.39
N ASN A 67 -7.65 2.28 6.73
CA ASN A 67 -8.23 3.55 7.15
C ASN A 67 -9.03 4.19 6.01
N ILE A 68 -8.50 4.19 4.79
CA ILE A 68 -9.19 4.71 3.60
C ILE A 68 -10.46 3.90 3.31
N GLU A 69 -10.37 2.56 3.35
CA GLU A 69 -11.51 1.66 3.10
C GLU A 69 -12.60 1.76 4.18
N SER A 70 -12.23 2.08 5.42
CA SER A 70 -13.17 2.30 6.52
C SER A 70 -14.03 3.55 6.36
N ILE A 71 -13.64 4.48 5.49
CA ILE A 71 -14.41 5.70 5.21
C ILE A 71 -15.58 5.32 4.29
N HIS A 72 -16.74 5.11 4.90
CA HIS A 72 -17.99 4.99 4.17
C HIS A 72 -18.44 6.37 3.66
N PHE A 73 -18.27 6.62 2.36
CA PHE A 73 -18.88 7.77 1.69
C PHE A 73 -20.42 7.61 1.74
N ARG A 74 -21.09 8.54 2.40
CA ARG A 74 -22.57 8.63 2.41
C ARG A 74 -23.12 9.06 1.05
#